data_AF-A0A6I5C542-F1
#
_entry.id   AF-A0A6I5C542-F1
#
_cell.length_a   1.000
_cell.length_b   1.000
_cell.length_c   1.000
_cell.angle_alpha   90.00
_cell.angle_beta   90.00
_cell.angle_gamma   90.00
#
_symmetry.space_group_name_H-M   'P 1'
#
loop_
_entity.id
_entity.type
_entity.pdbx_description
1 polymer ?
#
loop_
_entity_poly.entity_id
_entity_poly.type
_entity_poly.pdbx_seq_one_letter_code
_entity_poly.pdbx_strand_id
1 'polypeptide(L)'
;MTLRIGAEEEFHLVDAETGRLVPRAGAVLERLGGPGYAPELQRSVVESNSEVHTTLEGLLADLTASRRRLAAAASALGLTAV
;
A
#
# COMPACT_ATOMS: atom_id res chain seq x y z
N MET A 1 16.10 -6.29 -26.08
CA MET A 1 16.04 -5.77 -24.68
C MET A 1 14.75 -6.27 -24.08
N THR A 2 14.79 -6.83 -22.86
CA THR A 2 13.57 -7.25 -22.15
C THR A 2 13.07 -6.08 -21.32
N LEU A 3 11.77 -5.76 -21.42
CA LEU A 3 11.11 -4.75 -20.58
C LEU A 3 11.31 -5.10 -19.10
N ARG A 4 11.64 -4.10 -18.28
CA ARG A 4 11.62 -4.20 -16.81
C ARG A 4 10.79 -3.04 -16.28
N ILE A 5 9.77 -3.35 -15.49
CA ILE A 5 8.82 -2.37 -14.98
C ILE A 5 8.47 -2.70 -13.54
N GLY A 6 8.50 -1.68 -12.69
CA GLY A 6 7.92 -1.68 -11.36
C GLY A 6 7.06 -0.44 -11.21
N ALA A 7 6.21 -0.42 -10.20
CA ALA A 7 5.39 0.72 -9.85
C ALA A 7 5.39 0.94 -8.35
N GLU A 8 5.24 2.21 -7.99
CA GLU A 8 5.05 2.67 -6.62
C GLU A 8 3.64 3.24 -6.52
N GLU A 9 2.95 2.94 -5.42
CA GLU A 9 1.62 3.44 -5.14
C GLU A 9 1.58 4.01 -3.73
N GLU A 10 1.12 5.26 -3.60
CA GLU A 10 0.92 5.92 -2.33
C GLU A 10 -0.57 5.96 -2.00
N PHE A 11 -0.92 5.51 -0.79
CA PHE A 11 -2.30 5.48 -0.32
C PHE A 11 -2.49 6.36 0.90
N HIS A 12 -3.49 7.22 0.85
CA HIS A 12 -3.93 7.97 2.01
C HIS A 12 -4.71 7.06 2.96
N LEU A 13 -4.39 7.15 4.25
CA LEU A 13 -5.14 6.51 5.31
C LEU A 13 -6.21 7.45 5.83
N VAL A 14 -7.45 7.03 5.68
CA VAL A 14 -8.62 7.72 6.23
C VAL A 14 -9.30 6.86 7.29
N ASP A 15 -9.91 7.51 8.25
CA ASP A 15 -10.86 6.88 9.16
C ASP A 15 -12.07 6.36 8.36
N ALA A 16 -12.45 5.10 8.56
CA ALA A 16 -13.44 4.43 7.71
C ALA A 16 -14.87 4.98 7.89
N GLU A 17 -15.18 5.58 9.04
CA GLU A 17 -16.50 6.14 9.33
C GLU A 17 -16.61 7.58 8.83
N THR A 18 -15.57 8.38 9.06
CA THR A 18 -15.59 9.84 8.84
C THR A 18 -14.92 10.28 7.55
N GLY A 19 -14.12 9.42 6.91
CA GLY A 19 -13.34 9.74 5.72
C GLY A 19 -12.21 10.76 5.95
N ARG A 20 -11.89 11.08 7.22
CA ARG A 20 -10.84 12.05 7.56
C ARG A 20 -9.48 11.41 7.54
N LEU A 21 -8.46 12.11 7.03
CA LEU A 21 -7.07 11.67 7.08
C LEU A 21 -6.63 11.41 8.53
N VAL A 22 -5.93 10.29 8.75
CA VAL A 22 -5.40 9.91 10.06
C VAL A 22 -3.91 9.58 9.99
N PRO A 23 -3.08 10.06 10.95
CA PRO A 23 -1.64 9.82 10.94
C PRO A 23 -1.28 8.44 11.52
N ARG A 24 -1.80 7.37 10.91
CA ARG A 24 -1.71 5.97 11.40
C ARG A 24 -0.86 5.04 10.53
N ALA A 25 -0.05 5.56 9.61
CA ALA A 25 0.79 4.76 8.71
C ALA A 25 1.67 3.74 9.45
N GLY A 26 2.33 4.15 10.54
CA GLY A 26 3.16 3.25 11.35
C GLY A 26 2.41 2.02 11.87
N ALA A 27 1.17 2.20 12.36
CA ALA A 27 0.37 1.08 12.86
C ALA A 27 -0.08 0.12 11.74
N VAL A 28 -0.30 0.63 10.53
CA VAL A 28 -0.61 -0.20 9.36
C VAL A 28 0.64 -0.98 8.92
N LEU A 29 1.79 -0.31 8.85
CA LEU A 29 3.07 -0.92 8.46
C LEU A 29 3.52 -2.02 9.43
N GLU A 30 3.36 -1.81 10.74
CA GLU A 30 3.61 -2.84 11.76
C GLU A 30 2.78 -4.11 11.53
N ARG A 31 1.54 -3.98 11.03
CA ARG A 31 0.66 -5.11 10.70
C ARG A 31 1.01 -5.79 9.39
N LEU A 32 1.44 -5.03 8.39
CA LEU A 32 1.82 -5.58 7.08
C LEU A 32 3.08 -6.42 7.21
N GLY A 33 4.09 -5.88 7.90
CA GLY A 33 5.40 -6.51 8.04
C GLY A 33 6.10 -6.76 6.70
N GLY A 34 7.38 -7.14 6.79
CA GLY A 34 8.17 -7.50 5.61
C GLY A 34 8.45 -6.33 4.65
N PRO A 35 9.12 -6.62 3.51
CA PRO A 35 9.43 -5.63 2.49
C PRO A 35 8.21 -5.30 1.60
N GLY A 36 8.32 -4.25 0.80
CA GLY A 36 7.31 -3.83 -0.20
C GLY A 36 6.32 -2.78 0.29
N TYR A 37 6.44 -2.33 1.54
CA TYR A 37 5.72 -1.16 2.06
C TYR A 37 6.66 -0.26 2.85
N ALA A 38 6.47 1.05 2.71
CA ALA A 38 7.30 2.04 3.37
C ALA A 38 6.46 3.16 4.01
N PRO A 39 6.97 3.79 5.08
CA PRO A 39 6.40 5.05 5.57
C PRO A 39 6.79 6.17 4.61
N GLU A 40 5.87 7.12 4.44
CA GLU A 40 6.15 8.37 3.74
C GLU A 40 6.27 9.56 4.72
N LEU A 41 6.77 10.70 4.22
CA LEU A 41 6.88 11.95 4.95
C LEU A 41 5.53 12.33 5.58
N GLN A 42 4.44 12.11 4.85
CA GLN A 42 3.11 12.24 5.38
C GLN A 42 2.74 11.00 6.21
N ARG A 43 2.59 11.17 7.52
CA ARG A 43 2.22 10.09 8.45
C ARG A 43 0.86 9.44 8.20
N SER A 44 0.06 10.01 7.30
CA SER A 44 -1.22 9.48 6.80
C SER A 44 -1.08 8.78 5.44
N VAL A 45 0.13 8.50 4.98
CA VAL A 45 0.39 7.80 3.71
C VAL A 45 1.16 6.52 3.96
N VAL A 46 0.78 5.47 3.24
CA VAL A 46 1.57 4.24 3.10
C VAL A 46 1.95 4.10 1.64
N GLU A 47 3.25 3.96 1.37
CA GLU A 47 3.76 3.60 0.05
C GLU A 47 3.79 2.07 -0.08
N SER A 48 3.46 1.57 -1.27
CA SER A 48 3.61 0.19 -1.70
C SER A 48 4.49 0.15 -2.95
N ASN A 49 5.56 -0.66 -2.92
CA ASN A 49 6.43 -0.88 -4.06
C ASN A 49 6.16 -2.28 -4.63
N SER A 50 5.89 -2.38 -5.92
CA SER A 50 5.85 -3.66 -6.60
C SER A 50 7.27 -4.24 -6.74
N GLU A 51 7.36 -5.55 -6.95
CA GLU A 51 8.57 -6.14 -7.50
C GLU A 51 8.81 -5.64 -8.95
N VAL A 52 9.98 -5.96 -9.50
CA VAL A 52 10.28 -5.69 -10.92
C VAL A 52 9.75 -6.83 -11.78
N HIS A 53 8.88 -6.50 -12.73
CA HIS A 53 8.24 -7.44 -13.66
C HIS A 53 8.72 -7.26 -15.09
N THR A 54 8.53 -8.29 -15.92
CA THR A 54 8.79 -8.24 -17.36
C THR A 54 7.50 -8.23 -18.20
N THR A 55 6.34 -8.32 -17.57
CA THR A 55 5.01 -8.27 -18.20
C THR A 55 4.07 -7.36 -17.40
N LEU A 56 3.07 -6.79 -18.06
CA LEU A 56 2.07 -5.95 -17.39
C LEU A 56 1.10 -6.79 -16.55
N GLU A 57 0.84 -8.04 -16.96
CA GLU A 57 0.00 -8.98 -16.21
C GLU A 57 0.64 -9.35 -14.87
N GLY A 58 1.97 -9.54 -14.84
CA GLY A 58 2.72 -9.80 -13.61
C GLY A 58 2.66 -8.61 -12.67
N LEU A 59 2.89 -7.40 -13.20
CA LEU A 59 2.75 -6.16 -12.45
C LEU A 59 1.33 -5.97 -11.90
N LEU A 60 0.30 -6.19 -12.72
CA LEU A 60 -1.09 -6.05 -12.29
C LEU A 60 -1.45 -7.02 -11.17
N ALA A 61 -1.00 -8.28 -11.26
CA ALA A 61 -1.23 -9.28 -10.23
C ALA A 61 -0.57 -8.88 -8.90
N ASP A 62 0.67 -8.39 -8.95
CA ASP A 62 1.42 -7.91 -7.79
C ASP A 62 0.74 -6.70 -7.13
N LEU A 63 0.43 -5.65 -7.89
CA LEU A 63 -0.27 -4.47 -7.38
C LEU A 63 -1.63 -4.85 -6.76
N THR A 64 -2.40 -5.72 -7.41
CA THR A 64 -3.69 -6.18 -6.88
C THR A 64 -3.53 -6.94 -5.56
N ALA A 65 -2.52 -7.81 -5.46
CA ALA A 65 -2.23 -8.53 -4.23
C ALA A 65 -1.75 -7.58 -3.11
N SER A 66 -0.91 -6.60 -3.46
CA SER A 66 -0.43 -5.59 -2.52
C SER A 66 -1.59 -4.74 -1.97
N ARG A 67 -2.46 -4.22 -2.83
CA ARG A 67 -3.64 -3.43 -2.43
C ARG A 67 -4.58 -4.23 -1.50
N ARG A 68 -4.79 -5.51 -1.77
CA ARG A 68 -5.62 -6.38 -0.90
C ARG A 68 -5.02 -6.57 0.48
N ARG A 69 -3.70 -6.76 0.59
CA ARG A 69 -3.00 -6.87 1.87
C ARG A 69 -3.07 -5.56 2.64
N LEU A 70 -2.80 -4.43 1.98
CA LEU A 70 -2.92 -3.09 2.57
C LEU A 70 -4.33 -2.82 3.09
N ALA A 71 -5.35 -3.08 2.27
CA ALA A 71 -6.75 -2.90 2.66
C ALA A 71 -7.12 -3.75 3.88
N ALA A 72 -6.67 -5.01 3.96
CA ALA A 72 -6.91 -5.87 5.11
C ALA A 72 -6.20 -5.36 6.37
N ALA A 73 -4.96 -4.88 6.25
CA ALA A 73 -4.21 -4.31 7.38
C ALA A 73 -4.86 -3.02 7.92
N ALA A 74 -5.29 -2.13 7.02
CA ALA A 74 -5.99 -0.89 7.35
C ALA A 74 -7.37 -1.15 7.97
N SER A 75 -8.16 -2.04 7.38
CA SER A 75 -9.52 -2.38 7.85
C SER A 75 -9.52 -2.92 9.28
N ALA A 76 -8.51 -3.73 9.64
CA ALA A 76 -8.35 -4.23 11.00
C ALA A 76 -8.07 -3.14 12.06
N LEU A 77 -7.81 -1.91 11.63
CA LEU A 77 -7.60 -0.73 12.47
C LEU A 77 -8.76 0.29 12.36
N GLY A 78 -9.84 -0.04 11.67
CA GLY A 78 -10.95 0.88 11.39
C GLY A 78 -10.62 1.93 10.33
N LEU A 79 -9.65 1.65 9.45
CA LEU A 79 -9.15 2.59 8.44
C LEU A 79 -9.43 2.08 7.03
N THR A 80 -9.44 3.01 6.08
CA THR A 80 -9.43 2.72 4.64
C THR A 80 -8.16 3.33 4.02
N ALA A 81 -7.50 2.57 3.15
CA ALA A 81 -6.43 3.06 2.29
C ALA A 81 -7.05 3.47 0.95
N VAL A 82 -6.89 4.73 0.55
CA VAL A 82 -7.49 5.34 -0.65
C VAL A 82 -6.46 5.99 -1.55
#